data_AF-A0A7S4MBF4-F1
#
_entry.id   AF-A0A7S4MBF4-F1
#
_cell.length_a   1.000
_cell.length_b   1.000
_cell.length_c   1.000
_cell.angle_alpha   90.00
_cell.angle_beta   90.00
_cell.angle_gamma   90.00
#
_symmetry.space_group_name_H-M   'P 1'
#
loop_
_entity.id
_entity.type
_entity.pdbx_description
1 polymer ?
#
loop_
_entity_poly.entity_id
_entity_poly.type
_entity_poly.pdbx_seq_one_letter_code
_entity_poly.pdbx_strand_id
1 'polypeptide(L)'
;NAQPARNPDSSCGLVGRSNAGCPMVAPQDLERLMRTPSKRMSRKLMLEVDAYESKVKPPNVPDAEASPQSILDDVISASHPKKSKKSASTSALGLGLRLECAELFDEAKHDSLLRELWRRAVPQEPFARFNHHWEETLGFQTDDPVRDLRGARALGLKQLVHFCSTSGNLEVITHGGSAFPLAAASLNVTLMLCSHLGLLTMPAGGSSAIAPCSDDVILAFMRLHAALAADHEATGSASASLCLDLMHTQCLRWLLDRWERLDLSPRAPRIMQFPALLRDLRAHIKTTLPLVEAPWSIGALLLALRQEGGGVPSGAPPSGAAARGSSTAVSRAISVAVLLAWVCPPGQTAQA
;
A
#
# COMPACT_ATOMS: atom_id res chain seq x y z
N ASN A 1 41.43 67.03 -27.15
CA ASN A 1 41.42 66.57 -25.75
C ASN A 1 41.13 65.08 -25.73
N ALA A 2 42.11 64.31 -25.22
CA ALA A 2 42.11 62.86 -24.94
C ALA A 2 42.03 61.86 -26.13
N GLN A 3 42.99 60.94 -26.11
CA GLN A 3 43.39 59.92 -27.11
C GLN A 3 42.53 58.65 -27.07
N PRO A 4 42.58 57.80 -28.12
CA PRO A 4 42.51 56.34 -27.97
C PRO A 4 43.91 55.71 -28.10
N ALA A 5 44.25 54.83 -27.16
CA ALA A 5 45.51 54.09 -27.12
C ALA A 5 45.45 52.79 -27.95
N ARG A 6 46.64 52.42 -28.45
CA ARG A 6 46.94 51.35 -29.40
C ARG A 6 47.09 49.96 -28.75
N ASN A 7 46.82 48.93 -29.56
CA ASN A 7 47.40 47.57 -29.64
C ASN A 7 48.90 47.48 -29.24
N PRO A 8 49.50 46.30 -28.88
CA PRO A 8 49.47 45.09 -29.74
C PRO A 8 49.73 43.68 -29.10
N ASP A 9 49.57 42.67 -29.95
CA ASP A 9 50.32 41.40 -30.12
C ASP A 9 50.84 40.59 -28.92
N SER A 10 50.46 39.31 -28.90
CA SER A 10 51.34 38.22 -28.45
C SER A 10 50.96 36.90 -29.13
N SER A 11 51.76 36.54 -30.12
CA SER A 11 51.91 35.21 -30.71
C SER A 11 53.00 34.43 -29.95
N CYS A 12 52.76 33.15 -29.67
CA CYS A 12 53.70 32.04 -29.38
C CYS A 12 52.91 30.96 -28.60
N GLY A 13 53.01 29.66 -28.85
CA GLY A 13 53.84 28.88 -29.74
C GLY A 13 53.40 27.41 -29.62
N LEU A 14 53.48 26.69 -30.73
CA LEU A 14 53.36 25.25 -30.82
C LEU A 14 54.46 24.57 -29.99
N VAL A 15 54.09 23.67 -29.09
CA VAL A 15 54.97 22.58 -28.62
C VAL A 15 54.15 21.31 -28.56
N GLY A 16 54.50 20.37 -29.45
CA GLY A 16 53.97 19.01 -29.44
C GLY A 16 54.41 18.27 -28.18
N ARG A 17 53.49 17.47 -27.63
CA ARG A 17 53.82 16.36 -26.74
C ARG A 17 53.25 15.07 -27.29
N SER A 18 54.20 14.24 -27.68
CA SER A 18 54.09 12.86 -28.09
C SER A 18 53.47 11.97 -27.01
N ASN A 19 52.70 10.99 -27.47
CA ASN A 19 52.55 9.63 -26.94
C ASN A 19 52.93 9.40 -25.46
N ALA A 20 51.90 9.27 -24.62
CA ALA A 20 51.93 8.37 -23.48
C ALA A 20 50.74 7.41 -23.63
N GLY A 21 51.06 6.15 -23.91
CA GLY A 21 50.07 5.12 -24.19
C GLY A 21 49.16 4.85 -23.00
N CYS A 22 47.87 4.69 -23.28
CA CYS A 22 46.97 3.95 -22.41
C CYS A 22 47.51 2.53 -22.25
N PRO A 23 47.65 2.00 -21.02
CA PRO A 23 47.90 0.58 -20.86
C PRO A 23 46.63 -0.17 -21.32
N MET A 24 46.73 -0.80 -22.48
CA MET A 24 45.86 -1.90 -22.86
C MET A 24 45.95 -2.96 -21.76
N VAL A 25 44.90 -3.07 -20.95
CA VAL A 25 44.72 -4.19 -20.04
C VAL A 25 44.66 -5.45 -20.89
N ALA A 26 45.58 -6.38 -20.65
CA ALA A 26 45.63 -7.64 -21.36
C ALA A 26 44.31 -8.42 -21.12
N PRO A 27 43.76 -9.13 -22.13
CA PRO A 27 42.53 -9.92 -21.98
C PRO A 27 42.59 -11.03 -20.92
N GLN A 28 43.75 -11.25 -20.28
CA GLN A 28 43.97 -12.27 -19.27
C GLN A 28 43.79 -11.76 -17.82
N ASP A 29 43.67 -10.44 -17.61
CA ASP A 29 43.49 -9.86 -16.27
C ASP A 29 42.02 -9.58 -15.90
N LEU A 30 41.09 -9.69 -16.85
CA LEU A 30 39.65 -9.60 -16.58
C LEU A 30 39.06 -10.93 -16.04
N GLU A 31 39.68 -12.08 -16.36
CA GLU A 31 39.28 -13.39 -15.82
C GLU A 31 39.78 -13.64 -14.38
N ARG A 32 40.76 -12.87 -13.90
CA ARG A 32 41.24 -12.95 -12.51
C ARG A 32 40.45 -12.09 -11.53
N LEU A 33 39.78 -11.03 -12.00
CA LEU A 33 38.94 -10.18 -11.15
C LEU A 33 37.52 -10.76 -10.94
N MET A 34 37.12 -11.75 -11.74
CA MET A 34 35.81 -12.44 -11.65
C MET A 34 35.84 -13.75 -10.86
N ARG A 35 36.97 -14.11 -10.22
CA ARG A 35 37.10 -15.32 -9.37
C ARG A 35 37.35 -14.96 -7.91
N THR A 36 36.36 -14.37 -7.25
CA THR A 36 36.29 -14.36 -5.77
C THR A 36 35.19 -15.33 -5.32
N PRO A 37 35.50 -16.38 -4.54
CA PRO A 37 34.49 -17.25 -3.98
C PRO A 37 33.95 -16.64 -2.68
N SER A 38 32.87 -15.87 -2.75
CA SER A 38 32.08 -15.50 -1.57
C SER A 38 30.76 -16.27 -1.55
N LYS A 39 30.87 -17.58 -1.41
CA LYS A 39 29.82 -18.44 -0.83
C LYS A 39 30.46 -19.19 0.32
N ARG A 40 30.71 -18.49 1.43
CA ARG A 40 30.98 -19.13 2.71
C ARG A 40 29.66 -19.25 3.47
N MET A 41 28.76 -20.06 2.92
CA MET A 41 27.65 -20.60 3.70
C MET A 41 28.32 -21.53 4.73
N SER A 42 28.16 -21.19 6.01
CA SER A 42 28.90 -21.83 7.09
C SER A 42 28.61 -23.33 7.08
N ARG A 43 29.65 -24.18 7.10
CA ARG A 43 29.54 -25.66 7.13
C ARG A 43 28.66 -26.15 8.30
N LYS A 44 28.50 -25.31 9.32
CA LYS A 44 27.57 -25.48 10.44
C LYS A 44 26.09 -25.41 10.03
N LEU A 45 25.74 -24.53 9.09
CA LEU A 45 24.38 -24.34 8.57
C LEU A 45 23.97 -25.48 7.61
N MET A 46 24.91 -26.01 6.82
CA MET A 46 24.70 -27.23 6.02
C MET A 46 24.47 -28.46 6.90
N LEU A 47 25.27 -28.63 7.96
CA LEU A 47 25.09 -29.74 8.90
C LEU A 47 23.81 -29.61 9.75
N GLU A 48 23.33 -28.39 10.01
CA GLU A 48 22.05 -28.14 10.69
C GLU A 48 20.84 -28.40 9.77
N VAL A 49 20.95 -28.14 8.47
CA VAL A 49 19.91 -28.48 7.47
C VAL A 49 19.83 -30.00 7.26
N ASP A 50 20.97 -30.69 7.10
CA ASP A 50 21.00 -32.16 6.97
C ASP A 50 20.54 -32.87 8.27
N ALA A 51 20.82 -32.28 9.44
CA ALA A 51 20.33 -32.77 10.73
C ALA A 51 18.83 -32.51 10.95
N TYR A 52 18.25 -31.53 10.24
CA TYR A 52 16.81 -31.26 10.25
C TYR A 52 16.08 -32.22 9.29
N GLU A 53 16.62 -32.46 8.09
CA GLU A 53 16.04 -33.40 7.11
C GLU A 53 16.10 -34.87 7.58
N SER A 54 17.16 -35.27 8.30
CA SER A 54 17.28 -36.64 8.83
C SER A 54 16.40 -36.94 10.05
N LYS A 55 15.80 -35.92 10.70
CA LYS A 55 14.90 -36.09 11.86
C LYS A 55 13.42 -35.98 11.52
N VAL A 56 13.06 -35.63 10.29
CA VAL A 56 11.66 -35.65 9.82
C VAL A 56 11.36 -37.02 9.22
N LYS A 57 10.99 -37.96 10.09
CA LYS A 57 10.23 -39.14 9.67
C LYS A 57 8.90 -38.62 9.11
N PRO A 58 8.50 -38.90 7.85
CA PRO A 58 7.24 -38.38 7.35
C PRO A 58 6.11 -38.98 8.19
N PRO A 59 5.24 -38.16 8.83
CA PRO A 59 4.00 -38.70 9.32
C PRO A 59 3.20 -39.15 8.10
N ASN A 60 2.48 -40.25 8.26
CA ASN A 60 1.52 -40.76 7.31
C ASN A 60 0.49 -39.64 7.05
N VAL A 61 0.63 -38.92 5.94
CA VAL A 61 -0.33 -37.89 5.51
C VAL A 61 -1.37 -38.62 4.65
N PRO A 62 -2.65 -38.71 5.08
CA PRO A 62 -3.71 -39.08 4.16
C PRO A 62 -3.88 -37.95 3.14
N ASP A 63 -3.98 -38.31 1.86
CA ASP A 63 -4.19 -37.39 0.75
C ASP A 63 -5.29 -36.37 1.07
N ALA A 64 -4.89 -35.12 1.28
CA ALA A 64 -5.79 -33.99 1.44
C ALA A 64 -5.35 -32.89 0.46
N GLU A 65 -5.70 -33.08 -0.80
CA GLU A 65 -6.00 -31.94 -1.65
C GLU A 65 -7.17 -31.19 -1.01
N ALA A 66 -6.86 -30.14 -0.25
CA ALA A 66 -7.88 -29.19 0.18
C ALA A 66 -8.40 -28.47 -1.08
N SER A 67 -9.50 -29.00 -1.62
CA SER A 67 -10.27 -28.40 -2.70
C SER A 67 -10.58 -26.94 -2.35
N PRO A 68 -10.53 -26.00 -3.32
CA PRO A 68 -10.94 -24.60 -3.14
C PRO A 68 -12.34 -24.41 -2.50
N GLN A 69 -13.17 -25.45 -2.47
CA GLN A 69 -14.47 -25.47 -1.79
C GLN A 69 -14.40 -25.39 -0.26
N SER A 70 -13.35 -25.92 0.38
CA SER A 70 -13.24 -25.96 1.85
C SER A 70 -13.19 -24.57 2.50
N ILE A 71 -12.67 -23.56 1.79
CA ILE A 71 -12.63 -22.17 2.29
C ILE A 71 -14.01 -21.49 2.15
N LEU A 72 -14.82 -21.88 1.16
CA LEU A 72 -16.19 -21.40 1.03
C LEU A 72 -17.10 -21.95 2.14
N ASP A 73 -16.90 -23.20 2.54
CA ASP A 73 -17.74 -23.87 3.53
C ASP A 73 -17.58 -23.29 4.96
N ASP A 74 -16.38 -22.81 5.30
CA ASP A 74 -16.12 -22.10 6.56
C ASP A 74 -16.78 -20.71 6.61
N VAL A 75 -16.90 -20.04 5.46
CA VAL A 75 -17.61 -18.75 5.36
C VAL A 75 -19.13 -18.94 5.48
N ILE A 76 -19.65 -20.09 5.00
CA ILE A 76 -21.09 -20.41 5.01
C ILE A 76 -21.57 -20.91 6.40
N SER A 77 -20.73 -21.62 7.16
CA SER A 77 -21.14 -22.24 8.43
C SER A 77 -21.35 -21.27 9.61
N ALA A 78 -20.92 -20.01 9.52
CA ALA A 78 -20.94 -19.07 10.65
C ALA A 78 -22.27 -18.30 10.86
N SER A 79 -23.34 -18.58 10.10
CA SER A 79 -24.52 -17.70 10.06
C SER A 79 -25.87 -18.41 10.25
N HIS A 80 -26.26 -18.69 11.50
CA HIS A 80 -27.66 -19.00 11.82
C HIS A 80 -28.19 -18.24 13.04
N PRO A 81 -28.92 -17.14 12.79
CA PRO A 81 -30.10 -16.81 13.60
C PRO A 81 -31.34 -16.49 12.75
N LYS A 82 -32.51 -16.92 13.25
CA LYS A 82 -33.84 -16.71 12.65
C LYS A 82 -34.24 -15.21 12.67
N LYS A 83 -34.17 -14.45 11.55
CA LYS A 83 -34.74 -13.07 11.47
C LYS A 83 -35.25 -12.61 10.08
N SER A 84 -36.21 -11.68 10.14
CA SER A 84 -36.95 -10.91 9.12
C SER A 84 -36.24 -10.49 7.83
N LYS A 85 -36.98 -10.32 6.72
CA LYS A 85 -36.53 -10.00 5.34
C LYS A 85 -35.41 -8.93 5.20
N LYS A 86 -35.34 -7.89 6.06
CA LYS A 86 -34.24 -6.90 6.03
C LYS A 86 -32.87 -7.48 6.42
N SER A 87 -32.82 -8.55 7.21
CA SER A 87 -31.59 -9.22 7.63
C SER A 87 -30.91 -9.99 6.49
N ALA A 88 -31.67 -10.46 5.51
CA ALA A 88 -31.15 -11.29 4.43
C ALA A 88 -30.31 -10.50 3.41
N SER A 89 -30.71 -9.27 3.10
CA SER A 89 -30.01 -8.41 2.13
C SER A 89 -28.63 -7.97 2.63
N THR A 90 -28.51 -7.54 3.90
CA THR A 90 -27.21 -7.20 4.51
C THR A 90 -26.28 -8.42 4.58
N SER A 91 -26.84 -9.62 4.77
CA SER A 91 -26.07 -10.86 4.75
C SER A 91 -25.51 -11.19 3.36
N ALA A 92 -26.30 -10.99 2.29
CA ALA A 92 -25.86 -11.26 0.92
C ALA A 92 -24.77 -10.28 0.47
N LEU A 93 -24.92 -8.99 0.75
CA LEU A 93 -23.89 -7.99 0.47
C LEU A 93 -22.59 -8.29 1.22
N GLY A 94 -22.69 -8.62 2.52
CA GLY A 94 -21.53 -8.98 3.32
C GLY A 94 -20.83 -10.25 2.82
N LEU A 95 -21.56 -11.22 2.25
CA LEU A 95 -20.97 -12.38 1.60
C LEU A 95 -20.28 -12.01 0.29
N GLY A 96 -20.91 -11.19 -0.55
CA GLY A 96 -20.32 -10.71 -1.80
C GLY A 96 -19.00 -9.99 -1.58
N LEU A 97 -18.95 -9.08 -0.60
CA LEU A 97 -17.72 -8.38 -0.24
C LEU A 97 -16.63 -9.34 0.25
N ARG A 98 -16.97 -10.35 1.06
CA ARG A 98 -16.00 -11.36 1.51
C ARG A 98 -15.47 -12.18 0.35
N LEU A 99 -16.31 -12.58 -0.59
CA LEU A 99 -15.90 -13.30 -1.79
C LEU A 99 -14.96 -12.46 -2.65
N GLU A 100 -15.24 -11.17 -2.81
CA GLU A 100 -14.35 -10.22 -3.51
C GLU A 100 -13.00 -10.09 -2.80
N CYS A 101 -13.00 -9.88 -1.48
CA CYS A 101 -11.76 -9.82 -0.70
C CYS A 101 -10.97 -11.13 -0.79
N ALA A 102 -11.68 -12.26 -0.88
CA ALA A 102 -11.11 -13.59 -0.94
C ALA A 102 -10.60 -14.00 -2.33
N GLU A 103 -10.93 -13.26 -3.38
CA GLU A 103 -10.56 -13.57 -4.75
C GLU A 103 -9.03 -13.63 -4.93
N LEU A 104 -8.51 -14.82 -5.24
CA LEU A 104 -7.11 -15.02 -5.55
C LEU A 104 -6.72 -14.28 -6.84
N PHE A 105 -5.45 -13.91 -6.94
CA PHE A 105 -4.93 -13.41 -8.20
C PHE A 105 -5.03 -14.48 -9.28
N ASP A 106 -5.67 -14.12 -10.38
CA ASP A 106 -5.86 -14.91 -11.59
C ASP A 106 -5.31 -14.08 -12.76
N GLU A 107 -4.26 -14.59 -13.41
CA GLU A 107 -3.57 -13.87 -14.49
C GLU A 107 -4.50 -13.53 -15.65
N ALA A 108 -5.42 -14.43 -16.03
CA ALA A 108 -6.34 -14.20 -17.14
C ALA A 108 -7.30 -13.04 -16.87
N LYS A 109 -7.62 -12.78 -15.60
CA LYS A 109 -8.55 -11.71 -15.18
C LYS A 109 -7.84 -10.42 -14.77
N HIS A 110 -6.66 -10.54 -14.19
CA HIS A 110 -6.02 -9.45 -13.44
C HIS A 110 -4.72 -8.94 -14.06
N ASP A 111 -4.20 -9.53 -15.15
CA ASP A 111 -2.99 -9.04 -15.84
C ASP A 111 -3.12 -7.57 -16.27
N SER A 112 -4.32 -7.13 -16.66
CA SER A 112 -4.61 -5.73 -17.01
C SER A 112 -4.30 -4.76 -15.87
N LEU A 113 -4.47 -5.17 -14.61
CA LEU A 113 -4.14 -4.36 -13.44
C LEU A 113 -2.64 -4.21 -13.25
N LEU A 114 -1.85 -5.27 -13.48
CA LEU A 114 -0.39 -5.20 -13.44
C LEU A 114 0.14 -4.27 -14.53
N ARG A 115 -0.40 -4.38 -15.74
CA ARG A 115 -0.04 -3.49 -16.86
C ARG A 115 -0.36 -2.04 -16.55
N GLU A 116 -1.53 -1.78 -15.97
CA GLU A 116 -1.92 -0.43 -15.60
C GLU A 116 -1.03 0.14 -14.50
N LEU A 117 -0.69 -0.66 -13.49
CA LEU A 117 0.25 -0.25 -12.44
C LEU A 117 1.63 0.07 -13.02
N TRP A 118 2.15 -0.80 -13.89
CA TRP A 118 3.43 -0.62 -14.56
C TRP A 118 3.46 0.66 -15.40
N ARG A 119 2.45 0.85 -16.25
CA ARG A 119 2.33 2.02 -17.13
C ARG A 119 2.37 3.34 -16.35
N ARG A 120 1.84 3.35 -15.12
CA ARG A 120 1.88 4.52 -14.25
C ARG A 120 3.23 4.70 -13.57
N ALA A 121 3.84 3.63 -13.09
CA ALA A 121 5.07 3.67 -12.32
C ALA A 121 6.33 3.83 -13.17
N VAL A 122 6.33 3.21 -14.34
CA VAL A 122 7.48 3.14 -15.26
C VAL A 122 7.01 3.50 -16.68
N PRO A 123 6.52 4.75 -16.89
CA PRO A 123 5.87 5.12 -18.15
C PRO A 123 6.78 5.05 -19.38
N GLN A 124 8.10 5.03 -19.19
CA GLN A 124 9.09 5.02 -20.26
C GLN A 124 9.48 3.61 -20.72
N GLU A 125 9.06 2.55 -20.00
CA GLU A 125 9.42 1.18 -20.34
C GLU A 125 8.20 0.36 -20.77
N PRO A 126 8.33 -0.53 -21.78
CA PRO A 126 7.29 -1.48 -22.09
C PRO A 126 7.05 -2.41 -20.89
N PHE A 127 5.80 -2.87 -20.74
CA PHE A 127 5.43 -3.77 -19.65
C PHE A 127 6.34 -5.00 -19.61
N ALA A 128 6.97 -5.22 -18.46
CA ALA A 128 7.77 -6.39 -18.17
C ALA A 128 7.31 -7.04 -16.87
N ARG A 129 6.84 -8.29 -16.96
CA ARG A 129 6.33 -9.05 -15.81
C ARG A 129 7.38 -9.31 -14.74
N PHE A 130 8.61 -9.62 -15.19
CA PHE A 130 9.77 -9.90 -14.36
C PHE A 130 10.78 -8.79 -14.59
N ASN A 131 10.92 -7.87 -13.61
CA ASN A 131 11.80 -6.71 -13.74
C ASN A 131 12.11 -6.10 -12.37
N HIS A 132 13.34 -5.60 -12.19
CA HIS A 132 13.80 -4.95 -10.97
C HIS A 132 13.02 -3.70 -10.60
N HIS A 133 12.37 -3.02 -11.56
CA HIS A 133 11.52 -1.85 -11.28
C HIS A 133 10.37 -2.13 -10.33
N TRP A 134 9.88 -3.38 -10.26
CA TRP A 134 8.89 -3.76 -9.26
C TRP A 134 9.44 -3.57 -7.85
N GLU A 135 10.69 -3.97 -7.60
CA GLU A 135 11.35 -3.81 -6.30
C GLU A 135 11.81 -2.36 -6.08
N GLU A 136 12.54 -1.81 -7.05
CA GLU A 136 13.25 -0.54 -6.89
C GLU A 136 12.33 0.68 -6.93
N THR A 137 11.36 0.70 -7.85
CA THR A 137 10.48 1.85 -8.05
C THR A 137 9.22 1.73 -7.20
N LEU A 138 8.58 0.57 -7.20
CA LEU A 138 7.30 0.36 -6.52
C LEU A 138 7.43 -0.23 -5.11
N GLY A 139 8.56 -0.85 -4.75
CA GLY A 139 8.75 -1.44 -3.44
C GLY A 139 8.02 -2.77 -3.24
N PHE A 140 7.89 -3.58 -4.30
CA PHE A 140 7.61 -5.01 -4.15
C PHE A 140 8.82 -5.73 -3.51
N GLN A 141 8.60 -6.90 -2.94
CA GLN A 141 9.64 -7.73 -2.30
C GLN A 141 10.42 -8.59 -3.29
N THR A 142 9.88 -8.78 -4.50
CA THR A 142 10.52 -9.54 -5.57
C THR A 142 10.24 -8.90 -6.93
N ASP A 143 11.08 -9.24 -7.91
CA ASP A 143 10.96 -8.88 -9.32
C ASP A 143 9.69 -9.40 -10.02
N ASP A 144 8.95 -10.29 -9.37
CA ASP A 144 7.64 -10.79 -9.76
C ASP A 144 6.57 -10.34 -8.74
N PRO A 145 5.76 -9.30 -9.04
CA PRO A 145 4.81 -8.76 -8.08
C PRO A 145 3.70 -9.74 -7.65
N VAL A 146 3.42 -10.81 -8.42
CA VAL A 146 2.37 -11.79 -8.04
C VAL A 146 2.79 -12.63 -6.85
N ARG A 147 4.10 -12.84 -6.65
CA ARG A 147 4.60 -13.55 -5.46
C ARG A 147 4.21 -12.84 -4.16
N ASP A 148 3.99 -11.53 -4.21
CA ASP A 148 3.64 -10.72 -3.06
C ASP A 148 2.12 -10.64 -2.84
N LEU A 149 1.33 -10.94 -3.87
CA LEU A 149 -0.14 -10.91 -3.81
C LEU A 149 -0.74 -12.10 -3.04
N ARG A 150 0.06 -13.06 -2.56
CA ARG A 150 -0.46 -14.25 -1.83
C ARG A 150 -1.35 -13.87 -0.63
N GLY A 151 -0.98 -12.81 0.10
CA GLY A 151 -1.71 -12.37 1.29
C GLY A 151 -2.89 -11.45 0.96
N ALA A 152 -2.63 -10.37 0.23
CA ALA A 152 -3.62 -9.33 -0.08
C ALA A 152 -4.53 -9.66 -1.28
N ARG A 153 -4.21 -10.74 -2.00
CA ARG A 153 -4.96 -11.30 -3.13
C ARG A 153 -5.21 -10.28 -4.24
N ALA A 154 -6.21 -10.52 -5.10
CA ALA A 154 -6.53 -9.62 -6.21
C ALA A 154 -6.94 -8.21 -5.72
N LEU A 155 -7.63 -8.13 -4.57
CA LEU A 155 -8.06 -6.86 -3.98
C LEU A 155 -6.87 -5.93 -3.67
N GLY A 156 -5.77 -6.45 -3.13
CA GLY A 156 -4.58 -5.64 -2.86
C GLY A 156 -4.01 -4.96 -4.10
N LEU A 157 -4.01 -5.66 -5.23
CA LEU A 157 -3.60 -5.09 -6.51
C LEU A 157 -4.60 -4.04 -7.02
N LYS A 158 -5.91 -4.33 -6.95
CA LYS A 158 -6.97 -3.38 -7.32
C LYS A 158 -6.84 -2.08 -6.52
N GLN A 159 -6.61 -2.17 -5.21
CA GLN A 159 -6.43 -1.02 -4.32
C GLN A 159 -5.16 -0.23 -4.58
N LEU A 160 -4.05 -0.91 -4.85
CA LEU A 160 -2.81 -0.24 -5.25
C LEU A 160 -2.98 0.53 -6.56
N VAL A 161 -3.61 -0.07 -7.58
CA VAL A 161 -3.92 0.60 -8.84
C VAL A 161 -4.86 1.78 -8.61
N HIS A 162 -5.90 1.60 -7.78
CA HIS A 162 -6.82 2.68 -7.41
C HIS A 162 -6.06 3.85 -6.80
N PHE A 163 -5.20 3.60 -5.81
CA PHE A 163 -4.40 4.62 -5.15
C PHE A 163 -3.52 5.40 -6.14
N CYS A 164 -2.79 4.69 -7.00
CA CYS A 164 -1.94 5.26 -8.04
C CYS A 164 -2.75 5.99 -9.13
N SER A 165 -4.07 5.74 -9.22
CA SER A 165 -4.94 6.35 -10.21
C SER A 165 -5.65 7.61 -9.72
N THR A 166 -6.02 7.65 -8.45
CA THR A 166 -6.89 8.71 -7.90
C THR A 166 -6.17 9.69 -6.99
N SER A 167 -5.11 9.24 -6.31
CA SER A 167 -4.69 9.86 -5.05
C SER A 167 -3.18 10.07 -4.92
N GLY A 168 -2.37 9.40 -5.74
CA GLY A 168 -0.92 9.48 -5.70
C GLY A 168 -0.35 10.31 -6.83
N ASN A 169 0.38 11.38 -6.50
CA ASN A 169 1.44 11.82 -7.39
C ASN A 169 2.55 10.77 -7.29
N LEU A 170 2.43 9.70 -8.09
CA LEU A 170 3.30 8.55 -8.02
C LEU A 170 4.77 8.96 -8.17
N GLU A 171 5.03 9.96 -9.02
CA GLU A 171 6.36 10.54 -9.22
C GLU A 171 6.96 11.08 -7.91
N VAL A 172 6.17 11.78 -7.09
CA VAL A 172 6.64 12.29 -5.79
C VAL A 172 6.91 11.14 -4.81
N ILE A 173 6.13 10.07 -4.87
CA ILE A 173 6.26 8.93 -3.95
C ILE A 173 7.45 8.03 -4.34
N THR A 174 7.64 7.77 -5.63
CA THR A 174 8.67 6.85 -6.14
C THR A 174 10.01 7.53 -6.37
N HIS A 175 10.02 8.80 -6.78
CA HIS A 175 11.24 9.55 -7.07
C HIS A 175 11.57 10.64 -6.03
N GLY A 176 10.67 10.88 -5.07
CA GLY A 176 11.04 11.58 -3.85
C GLY A 176 12.14 10.78 -3.15
N GLY A 177 13.20 11.44 -2.70
CA GLY A 177 14.40 10.78 -2.15
C GLY A 177 14.19 9.91 -0.88
N SER A 178 12.95 9.55 -0.54
CA SER A 178 12.54 8.75 0.61
C SER A 178 12.48 7.24 0.37
N ALA A 179 12.49 6.74 -0.88
CA ALA A 179 12.39 5.31 -1.20
C ALA A 179 11.31 4.57 -0.38
N PHE A 180 10.08 5.09 -0.40
CA PHE A 180 8.96 4.50 0.32
C PHE A 180 8.54 3.18 -0.36
N PRO A 181 8.45 2.04 0.37
CA PRO A 181 8.09 0.76 -0.22
C PRO A 181 6.57 0.68 -0.47
N LEU A 182 6.08 1.43 -1.45
CA LEU A 182 4.67 1.71 -1.70
C LEU A 182 3.83 0.44 -1.86
N ALA A 183 4.28 -0.51 -2.68
CA ALA A 183 3.57 -1.75 -2.93
C ALA A 183 3.50 -2.60 -1.66
N ALA A 184 4.62 -2.86 -0.98
CA ALA A 184 4.62 -3.59 0.28
C ALA A 184 3.73 -2.93 1.34
N ALA A 185 3.73 -1.60 1.45
CA ALA A 185 2.85 -0.84 2.34
C ALA A 185 1.38 -1.04 1.98
N SER A 186 1.04 -0.85 0.71
CA SER A 186 -0.32 -1.00 0.18
C SER A 186 -0.89 -2.40 0.46
N LEU A 187 -0.14 -3.46 0.14
CA LEU A 187 -0.59 -4.84 0.35
C LEU A 187 -0.77 -5.16 1.85
N ASN A 188 0.09 -4.61 2.71
CA ASN A 188 -0.07 -4.75 4.15
C ASN A 188 -1.31 -4.02 4.68
N VAL A 189 -1.60 -2.82 4.18
CA VAL A 189 -2.81 -2.07 4.53
C VAL A 189 -4.06 -2.86 4.17
N THR A 190 -4.16 -3.38 2.93
CA THR A 190 -5.28 -4.22 2.50
C THR A 190 -5.48 -5.39 3.44
N LEU A 191 -4.40 -6.11 3.75
CA LEU A 191 -4.45 -7.28 4.62
C LEU A 191 -4.91 -6.93 6.04
N MET A 192 -4.36 -5.85 6.63
CA MET A 192 -4.78 -5.40 7.96
C MET A 192 -6.25 -5.00 7.99
N LEU A 193 -6.73 -4.21 7.02
CA LEU A 193 -8.15 -3.82 6.98
C LEU A 193 -9.06 -5.03 6.84
N CYS A 194 -8.77 -5.93 5.90
CA CYS A 194 -9.60 -7.10 5.65
C CYS A 194 -9.60 -8.07 6.85
N SER A 195 -8.45 -8.30 7.49
CA SER A 195 -8.39 -9.14 8.69
C SER A 195 -9.11 -8.49 9.88
N HIS A 196 -8.94 -7.18 10.09
CA HIS A 196 -9.58 -6.49 11.22
C HIS A 196 -11.10 -6.47 11.09
N LEU A 197 -11.60 -6.27 9.87
CA LEU A 197 -13.04 -6.25 9.58
C LEU A 197 -13.66 -7.65 9.44
N GLY A 198 -12.87 -8.73 9.62
CA GLY A 198 -13.37 -10.10 9.48
C GLY A 198 -13.81 -10.45 8.05
N LEU A 199 -13.16 -9.85 7.05
CA LEU A 199 -13.40 -10.10 5.63
C LEU A 199 -12.51 -11.20 5.07
N LEU A 200 -11.32 -11.37 5.65
CA LEU A 200 -10.40 -12.45 5.33
C LEU A 200 -10.02 -13.23 6.58
N THR A 201 -10.22 -14.54 6.52
CA THR A 201 -9.67 -15.48 7.51
C THR A 201 -8.21 -15.71 7.18
N MET A 202 -7.31 -15.14 7.98
CA MET A 202 -5.88 -15.37 7.83
C MET A 202 -5.39 -16.33 8.93
N PRO A 203 -4.49 -17.27 8.62
CA PRO A 203 -3.85 -18.08 9.64
C PRO A 203 -3.14 -17.16 10.64
N ALA A 204 -3.33 -17.42 11.94
CA ALA A 204 -2.71 -16.65 13.00
C ALA A 204 -1.17 -16.75 12.90
N GLY A 205 -0.47 -15.63 12.66
CA GLY A 205 1.01 -15.65 12.73
C GLY A 205 1.84 -14.68 11.89
N GLY A 206 1.26 -13.76 11.10
CA GLY A 206 2.05 -12.83 10.25
C GLY A 206 2.29 -11.42 10.83
N SER A 207 3.26 -10.69 10.26
CA SER A 207 3.49 -9.24 10.51
C SER A 207 2.32 -8.34 10.14
N SER A 208 1.24 -8.87 9.59
CA SER A 208 -0.01 -8.17 9.27
C SER A 208 -1.18 -8.66 10.12
N ALA A 209 -0.97 -9.62 11.03
CA ALA A 209 -2.02 -10.21 11.85
C ALA A 209 -2.60 -9.16 12.82
N ILE A 210 -3.83 -8.75 12.58
CA ILE A 210 -4.59 -7.86 13.46
C ILE A 210 -5.79 -8.64 13.98
N ALA A 211 -6.07 -8.50 15.28
CA ALA A 211 -7.25 -9.12 15.88
C ALA A 211 -8.53 -8.57 15.22
N PRO A 212 -9.57 -9.38 14.99
CA PRO A 212 -10.85 -8.88 14.52
C PRO A 212 -11.40 -7.77 15.43
N CYS A 213 -12.11 -6.80 14.84
CA CYS A 213 -12.81 -5.75 15.57
C CYS A 213 -14.10 -6.26 16.24
N SER A 214 -14.74 -5.41 17.05
CA SER A 214 -16.02 -5.74 17.67
C SER A 214 -17.15 -5.81 16.64
N ASP A 215 -18.20 -6.54 16.97
CA ASP A 215 -19.40 -6.66 16.12
C ASP A 215 -20.03 -5.31 15.78
N ASP A 216 -19.95 -4.32 16.68
CA ASP A 216 -20.46 -2.97 16.45
C ASP A 216 -19.69 -2.26 15.32
N VAL A 217 -18.37 -2.41 15.27
CA VAL A 217 -17.52 -1.84 14.22
C VAL A 217 -17.80 -2.52 12.89
N ILE A 218 -17.92 -3.85 12.89
CA ILE A 218 -18.29 -4.63 11.68
C ILE A 218 -19.66 -4.18 11.18
N LEU A 219 -20.64 -4.04 12.07
CA LEU A 219 -21.99 -3.62 11.71
C LEU A 219 -22.01 -2.19 11.16
N ALA A 220 -21.26 -1.27 11.76
CA ALA A 220 -21.14 0.10 11.28
C ALA A 220 -20.49 0.15 9.88
N PHE A 221 -19.41 -0.60 9.68
CA PHE A 221 -18.76 -0.75 8.38
C PHE A 221 -19.72 -1.32 7.32
N MET A 222 -20.42 -2.43 7.63
CA MET A 222 -21.33 -3.08 6.67
C MET A 222 -22.51 -2.17 6.29
N ARG A 223 -23.01 -1.35 7.23
CA ARG A 223 -24.05 -0.36 6.95
C ARG A 223 -23.54 0.75 6.03
N LEU A 224 -22.34 1.28 6.30
CA LEU A 224 -21.75 2.32 5.46
C LEU A 224 -21.47 1.78 4.05
N HIS A 225 -20.91 0.58 3.95
CA HIS A 225 -20.65 -0.10 2.68
C HIS A 225 -21.95 -0.31 1.89
N ALA A 226 -23.02 -0.78 2.54
CA ALA A 226 -24.32 -0.93 1.89
C ALA A 226 -24.90 0.39 1.37
N ALA A 227 -24.75 1.48 2.14
CA ALA A 227 -25.20 2.80 1.70
C ALA A 227 -24.44 3.27 0.45
N LEU A 228 -23.11 3.12 0.45
CA LEU A 228 -22.27 3.50 -0.70
C LEU A 228 -22.55 2.64 -1.94
N ALA A 229 -22.81 1.34 -1.76
CA ALA A 229 -23.16 0.45 -2.86
C ALA A 229 -24.52 0.81 -3.49
N ALA A 230 -25.52 1.17 -2.67
CA ALA A 230 -26.84 1.58 -3.16
C ALA A 230 -26.77 2.90 -3.96
N ASP A 231 -25.97 3.86 -3.50
CA ASP A 231 -25.73 5.11 -4.25
C ASP A 231 -24.99 4.84 -5.57
N HIS A 232 -24.17 3.79 -5.62
CA HIS A 232 -23.39 3.42 -6.78
C HIS A 232 -24.21 2.73 -7.88
N GLU A 233 -25.15 1.83 -7.55
CA GLU A 233 -26.04 1.24 -8.56
C GLU A 233 -26.78 2.29 -9.38
N ALA A 234 -27.06 3.46 -8.79
CA ALA A 234 -27.67 4.59 -9.48
C ALA A 234 -26.73 5.33 -10.46
N THR A 235 -25.41 5.20 -10.29
CA THR A 235 -24.38 5.98 -11.03
C THR A 235 -23.48 5.12 -11.94
N GLY A 236 -23.47 3.79 -11.78
CA GLY A 236 -22.92 2.84 -12.75
C GLY A 236 -21.39 2.79 -12.91
N SER A 237 -20.59 3.42 -12.03
CA SER A 237 -19.14 3.65 -12.31
C SER A 237 -18.10 3.43 -11.18
N ALA A 238 -18.36 2.71 -10.10
CA ALA A 238 -17.47 2.54 -8.95
C ALA A 238 -17.21 1.07 -8.60
N SER A 239 -16.09 0.85 -7.92
CA SER A 239 -15.66 -0.43 -7.36
C SER A 239 -16.68 -0.94 -6.34
N ALA A 240 -17.01 -2.24 -6.39
CA ALA A 240 -17.88 -2.88 -5.40
C ALA A 240 -17.34 -2.69 -3.98
N SER A 241 -16.02 -2.55 -3.83
CA SER A 241 -15.31 -2.35 -2.57
C SER A 241 -14.92 -0.88 -2.27
N LEU A 242 -15.62 0.11 -2.84
CA LEU A 242 -15.29 1.55 -2.70
C LEU A 242 -15.00 2.01 -1.26
N CYS A 243 -15.78 1.54 -0.28
CA CYS A 243 -15.53 1.88 1.13
C CYS A 243 -14.12 1.43 1.59
N LEU A 244 -13.71 0.22 1.22
CA LEU A 244 -12.38 -0.31 1.54
C LEU A 244 -11.29 0.43 0.78
N ASP A 245 -11.52 0.77 -0.49
CA ASP A 245 -10.54 1.50 -1.32
C ASP A 245 -10.21 2.87 -0.73
N LEU A 246 -11.23 3.57 -0.22
CA LEU A 246 -11.06 4.86 0.44
C LEU A 246 -10.36 4.71 1.81
N MET A 247 -10.74 3.72 2.62
CA MET A 247 -10.05 3.43 3.90
C MET A 247 -8.58 3.08 3.68
N HIS A 248 -8.30 2.23 2.68
CA HIS A 248 -6.95 1.84 2.27
C HIS A 248 -6.13 3.07 1.89
N THR A 249 -6.67 3.94 1.04
CA THR A 249 -6.02 5.18 0.62
C THR A 249 -5.63 6.05 1.82
N GLN A 250 -6.51 6.23 2.81
CA GLN A 250 -6.18 7.06 3.98
C GLN A 250 -5.12 6.42 4.87
N CYS A 251 -5.18 5.10 5.07
CA CYS A 251 -4.16 4.37 5.84
C CYS A 251 -2.78 4.41 5.15
N LEU A 252 -2.75 4.31 3.82
CA LEU A 252 -1.51 4.36 3.06
C LEU A 252 -0.89 5.77 3.09
N ARG A 253 -1.71 6.82 2.99
CA ARG A 253 -1.22 8.19 3.16
C ARG A 253 -0.74 8.45 4.58
N TRP A 254 -1.42 7.92 5.59
CA TRP A 254 -0.96 8.01 6.98
C TRP A 254 0.44 7.38 7.15
N LEU A 255 0.69 6.23 6.50
CA LEU A 255 2.02 5.61 6.49
C LEU A 255 3.05 6.48 5.78
N LEU A 256 2.70 7.01 4.61
CA LEU A 256 3.58 7.87 3.82
C LEU A 256 3.99 9.13 4.60
N ASP A 257 3.03 9.83 5.19
CA ASP A 257 3.29 11.03 6.01
C ASP A 257 4.27 10.72 7.16
N ARG A 258 4.09 9.57 7.84
CA ARG A 258 4.99 9.13 8.91
C ARG A 258 6.36 8.71 8.38
N TRP A 259 6.41 8.05 7.23
CA TRP A 259 7.65 7.67 6.56
C TRP A 259 8.51 8.89 6.22
N GLU A 260 7.88 9.96 5.72
CA GLU A 260 8.56 11.22 5.42
C GLU A 260 9.09 11.94 6.67
N ARG A 261 8.41 11.75 7.82
CA ARG A 261 8.86 12.28 9.12
C ARG A 261 9.91 11.44 9.82
N LEU A 262 10.24 10.25 9.33
CA LEU A 262 11.28 9.43 9.94
C LEU A 262 12.61 10.16 9.85
N ASP A 263 13.20 10.45 11.01
CA ASP A 263 14.50 11.06 11.09
C ASP A 263 15.55 10.13 10.46
N LEU A 264 16.32 10.68 9.52
CA LEU A 264 17.38 9.97 8.82
C LEU A 264 18.61 9.98 9.71
N SER A 265 18.53 9.23 10.80
CA SER A 265 19.73 8.91 11.54
C SER A 265 20.68 8.19 10.57
N PRO A 266 21.92 8.67 10.40
CA PRO A 266 22.88 8.06 9.48
C PRO A 266 23.25 6.62 9.86
N ARG A 267 22.77 6.13 11.00
CA ARG A 267 23.08 4.81 11.57
C ARG A 267 22.10 3.70 11.19
N ALA A 268 20.91 4.01 10.66
CA ALA A 268 19.92 3.00 10.33
C ALA A 268 19.21 3.32 8.99
N PRO A 269 19.24 2.40 8.00
CA PRO A 269 18.50 2.61 6.76
C PRO A 269 16.99 2.62 7.05
N ARG A 270 16.26 3.54 6.39
CA ARG A 270 14.80 3.75 6.62
C ARG A 270 13.99 2.47 6.54
N ILE A 271 14.36 1.55 5.64
CA ILE A 271 13.67 0.28 5.44
C ILE A 271 13.56 -0.57 6.72
N MET A 272 14.52 -0.45 7.64
CA MET A 272 14.50 -1.18 8.91
C MET A 272 13.44 -0.65 9.89
N GLN A 273 12.94 0.58 9.66
CA GLN A 273 11.87 1.19 10.45
C GLN A 273 10.47 0.83 9.93
N PHE A 274 10.39 0.31 8.69
CA PHE A 274 9.12 -0.04 8.07
C PHE A 274 8.27 -1.03 8.90
N PRO A 275 8.81 -2.10 9.49
CA PRO A 275 8.03 -2.99 10.36
C PRO A 275 7.47 -2.30 11.61
N ALA A 276 8.17 -1.28 12.14
CA ALA A 276 7.65 -0.50 13.27
C ALA A 276 6.45 0.34 12.84
N LEU A 277 6.54 1.04 11.70
CA LEU A 277 5.43 1.80 11.14
C LEU A 277 4.20 0.93 10.83
N LEU A 278 4.39 -0.29 10.33
CA LEU A 278 3.29 -1.23 10.13
C LEU A 278 2.61 -1.64 11.45
N ARG A 279 3.37 -1.78 12.55
CA ARG A 279 2.79 -2.02 13.88
C ARG A 279 2.01 -0.81 14.38
N ASP A 280 2.54 0.39 14.15
CA ASP A 280 1.88 1.64 14.54
C ASP A 280 0.58 1.85 13.76
N LEU A 281 0.58 1.59 12.45
CA LEU A 281 -0.65 1.64 11.63
C LEU A 281 -1.69 0.65 12.17
N ARG A 282 -1.27 -0.57 12.50
CA ARG A 282 -2.16 -1.59 13.05
C ARG A 282 -2.82 -1.10 14.34
N ALA A 283 -2.03 -0.51 15.24
CA ALA A 283 -2.54 0.08 16.47
C ALA A 283 -3.51 1.23 16.17
N HIS A 284 -3.15 2.10 15.22
CA HIS A 284 -3.98 3.22 14.77
C HIS A 284 -5.34 2.78 14.23
N ILE A 285 -5.39 1.79 13.33
CA ILE A 285 -6.65 1.24 12.81
C ILE A 285 -7.50 0.69 13.97
N LYS A 286 -6.89 -0.12 14.84
CA LYS A 286 -7.58 -0.76 15.97
C LYS A 286 -8.17 0.24 16.96
N THR A 287 -7.48 1.35 17.23
CA THR A 287 -7.96 2.38 18.16
C THR A 287 -8.94 3.34 17.51
N THR A 288 -8.78 3.62 16.22
CA THR A 288 -9.54 4.68 15.54
C THR A 288 -10.94 4.23 15.16
N LEU A 289 -11.11 3.03 14.59
CA LEU A 289 -12.42 2.60 14.10
C LEU A 289 -13.50 2.57 15.20
N PRO A 290 -13.25 2.05 16.42
CA PRO A 290 -14.24 2.09 17.49
C PRO A 290 -14.62 3.49 17.98
N LEU A 291 -13.79 4.51 17.71
CA LEU A 291 -14.03 5.90 18.13
C LEU A 291 -14.86 6.70 17.12
N VAL A 292 -15.10 6.17 15.92
CA VAL A 292 -15.95 6.85 14.93
C VAL A 292 -17.41 6.75 15.37
N GLU A 293 -18.03 7.91 15.61
CA GLU A 293 -19.42 7.99 16.07
C GLU A 293 -20.39 7.33 15.07
N ALA A 294 -21.32 6.53 15.61
CA ALA A 294 -22.38 5.90 14.83
C ALA A 294 -23.60 6.83 14.66
N PRO A 295 -24.28 6.83 13.51
CA PRO A 295 -23.95 6.06 12.30
C PRO A 295 -22.71 6.62 11.59
N TRP A 296 -21.86 5.73 11.11
CA TRP A 296 -20.67 6.14 10.36
C TRP A 296 -21.06 6.91 9.10
N SER A 297 -20.38 8.03 8.87
CA SER A 297 -20.33 8.69 7.57
C SER A 297 -18.96 8.46 6.95
N ILE A 298 -18.89 8.38 5.62
CA ILE A 298 -17.61 8.20 4.92
C ILE A 298 -16.63 9.33 5.26
N GLY A 299 -17.09 10.59 5.30
CA GLY A 299 -16.23 11.73 5.64
C GLY A 299 -15.62 11.63 7.04
N ALA A 300 -16.43 11.33 8.06
CA ALA A 300 -15.93 11.19 9.43
C ALA A 300 -14.95 10.02 9.57
N LEU A 301 -15.25 8.88 8.94
CA LEU A 301 -14.37 7.71 8.93
C LEU A 301 -13.01 8.01 8.30
N LEU A 302 -13.01 8.63 7.11
CA LEU A 302 -11.77 8.95 6.40
C LEU A 302 -10.94 10.01 7.15
N LEU A 303 -11.59 11.01 7.73
CA LEU A 303 -10.92 12.01 8.56
C LEU A 303 -10.28 11.37 9.80
N ALA A 304 -11.00 10.49 10.49
CA ALA A 304 -10.49 9.78 11.66
C ALA A 304 -9.27 8.91 11.29
N LEU A 305 -9.33 8.16 10.18
CA LEU A 305 -8.21 7.35 9.70
C LEU A 305 -6.99 8.20 9.29
N ARG A 306 -7.21 9.45 8.85
CA ARG A 306 -6.13 10.37 8.46
C ARG A 306 -5.44 11.05 9.65
N GLN A 307 -6.18 11.33 10.73
CA GLN A 307 -5.66 12.10 11.87
C GLN A 307 -4.63 11.31 12.69
N GLU A 308 -3.58 11.98 13.14
CA GLU A 308 -2.60 11.41 14.05
C GLU A 308 -3.02 11.68 15.50
N GLY A 309 -3.28 10.60 16.25
CA GLY A 309 -3.58 10.67 17.67
C GLY A 309 -5.06 10.48 17.94
N GLY A 310 -5.41 9.32 18.51
CA GLY A 310 -6.74 9.02 19.06
C GLY A 310 -7.14 9.89 20.26
N GLY A 311 -6.61 11.10 20.37
CA GLY A 311 -7.20 12.14 21.19
C GLY A 311 -8.45 12.60 20.45
N VAL A 312 -9.61 12.06 20.83
CA VAL A 312 -10.89 12.74 20.59
C VAL A 312 -10.64 14.22 20.89
N PRO A 313 -10.89 15.16 19.96
CA PRO A 313 -10.83 16.57 20.28
C PRO A 313 -11.85 16.76 21.39
N SER A 314 -11.36 16.84 22.64
CA SER A 314 -12.20 17.04 23.80
C SER A 314 -12.93 18.34 23.54
N GLY A 315 -14.23 18.24 23.25
CA GLY A 315 -15.14 19.36 23.06
C GLY A 315 -15.39 20.08 24.37
N ALA A 316 -14.34 20.41 25.12
CA ALA A 316 -14.38 21.48 26.09
C ALA A 316 -14.34 22.79 25.26
N PRO A 317 -15.46 23.51 25.13
CA PRO A 317 -15.41 24.83 24.50
C PRO A 317 -14.45 25.70 25.32
N PRO A 318 -13.66 26.59 24.68
CA PRO A 318 -12.96 27.62 25.40
C PRO A 318 -14.00 28.41 26.21
N SER A 319 -13.88 28.34 27.53
CA SER A 319 -14.65 29.16 28.46
C SER A 319 -14.38 30.63 28.13
N GLY A 320 -15.29 31.26 27.40
CA GLY A 320 -15.22 32.69 27.12
C GLY A 320 -15.79 33.09 25.77
N ALA A 321 -17.11 33.28 25.72
CA ALA A 321 -17.83 34.37 25.05
C ALA A 321 -19.19 33.87 24.55
N ALA A 322 -20.25 34.38 25.19
CA ALA A 322 -21.62 34.18 24.77
C ALA A 322 -21.87 34.85 23.41
N ALA A 323 -22.25 34.07 22.41
CA ALA A 323 -22.99 34.56 21.25
C ALA A 323 -24.07 33.54 20.90
N ARG A 324 -25.32 33.93 21.19
CA ARG A 324 -26.52 33.20 20.79
C ARG A 324 -26.68 33.30 19.28
N GLY A 325 -26.64 32.17 18.58
CA GLY A 325 -26.98 32.05 17.18
C GLY A 325 -27.56 30.66 16.91
N SER A 326 -28.84 30.64 16.54
CA SER A 326 -29.62 29.44 16.25
C SER A 326 -29.03 28.62 15.09
N SER A 327 -28.68 27.36 15.37
CA SER A 327 -28.21 26.40 14.36
C SER A 327 -29.40 25.61 13.80
N THR A 328 -29.88 26.01 12.63
CA THR A 328 -30.70 25.14 11.76
C THR A 328 -29.79 24.10 11.11
N ALA A 329 -30.10 22.83 11.32
CA ALA A 329 -29.41 21.69 10.71
C ALA A 329 -29.46 21.77 9.18
N VAL A 330 -28.30 21.97 8.56
CA VAL A 330 -28.10 21.78 7.12
C VAL A 330 -27.24 20.53 6.96
N SER A 331 -27.90 19.38 6.89
CA SER A 331 -27.31 18.15 6.38
C SER A 331 -27.24 18.28 4.86
N ARG A 332 -26.09 18.74 4.34
CA ARG A 332 -25.80 18.71 2.90
C ARG A 332 -24.94 17.50 2.62
N ALA A 333 -25.42 16.63 1.75
CA ALA A 333 -24.64 15.57 1.14
C ALA A 333 -23.38 16.18 0.51
N ILE A 334 -22.22 15.92 1.13
CA ILE A 334 -20.93 16.20 0.51
C ILE A 334 -20.75 15.13 -0.56
N SER A 335 -20.87 15.51 -1.83
CA SER A 335 -20.67 14.59 -2.95
C SER A 335 -19.27 13.97 -2.86
N VAL A 336 -19.17 12.67 -3.16
CA VAL A 336 -17.89 11.94 -3.19
C VAL A 336 -16.85 12.66 -4.04
N ALA A 337 -17.26 13.38 -5.10
CA ALA A 337 -16.39 14.22 -5.91
C ALA A 337 -15.73 15.38 -5.14
N VAL A 338 -16.42 15.97 -4.15
CA VAL A 338 -15.89 17.05 -3.30
C VAL A 338 -14.90 16.52 -2.26
N LEU A 339 -15.15 15.32 -1.72
CA LEU A 339 -14.19 14.60 -0.88
C LEU A 339 -12.94 14.18 -1.67
N LEU A 340 -13.09 13.78 -2.93
CA LEU A 340 -11.97 13.50 -3.84
C LEU A 340 -11.22 14.78 -4.27
N ALA A 341 -11.88 15.93 -4.32
CA ALA A 341 -11.23 17.21 -4.59
C ALA A 341 -10.44 17.76 -3.38
N TRP A 342 -10.93 17.53 -2.15
CA TRP A 342 -10.18 17.80 -0.90
C TRP A 342 -8.95 16.89 -0.70
N VAL A 343 -8.84 15.86 -1.54
CA VAL A 343 -7.81 14.82 -1.52
C VAL A 343 -6.57 15.20 -2.37
N CYS A 344 -6.57 16.36 -3.04
CA CYS A 344 -5.41 16.97 -3.68
C CYS A 344 -4.90 18.19 -2.88
N PRO A 345 -3.58 18.39 -2.73
CA PRO A 345 -3.04 19.59 -2.08
C PRO A 345 -3.39 20.84 -2.91
N PRO A 346 -3.63 21.99 -2.26
CA PRO A 346 -3.92 23.24 -2.97
C PRO A 346 -2.66 23.71 -3.71
N GLY A 347 -2.61 23.52 -5.03
CA GLY A 347 -1.46 23.98 -5.81
C GLY A 347 -1.44 23.71 -7.31
N GLN A 348 -2.33 22.90 -7.87
CA GLN A 348 -2.28 22.62 -9.32
C GLN A 348 -3.68 22.69 -9.96
N THR A 349 -4.00 23.86 -10.51
CA THR A 349 -4.94 23.97 -11.62
C THR A 349 -4.26 23.40 -12.86
N ALA A 350 -4.78 22.29 -13.38
CA ALA A 350 -4.39 21.78 -14.69
C ALA A 350 -4.70 22.84 -15.76
N GLN A 351 -3.65 23.35 -16.43
CA GLN A 351 -3.81 23.94 -17.75
C GLN A 351 -3.95 22.77 -18.74
N ALA A 352 -5.04 22.85 -19.51
CA ALA A 352 -5.45 21.88 -20.53
C ALA A 352 -4.48 21.79 -21.70
#